data_AF-A0A9X4RU13-F1
#
_entry.id   AF-A0A9X4RU13-F1
#
_cell.length_a   1.000
_cell.length_b   1.000
_cell.length_c   1.000
_cell.angle_alpha   90.00
_cell.angle_beta   90.00
_cell.angle_gamma   90.00
#
_symmetry.space_group_name_H-M   'P 1'
#
loop_
_entity.id
_entity.type
_entity.pdbx_description
1 polymer ?
#
loop_
_entity_poly.entity_id
_entity_poly.type
_entity_poly.pdbx_seq_one_letter_code
_entity_poly.pdbx_strand_id
1 'polypeptide(L)'
;MKKSLLIISMIFLSLNLHAQDKSEILPMIEKIIEYSVNKDFAVVLDYTYPKVFEFASKEQMIELMTSMLDNEDFSIAFLPTNYDIQVSDVKNIDGGKYAMVEYNTLGRLKFKDEESLNTEESLNVLKVAFSNANVSYNEKTKTFDIMSRTQDLAISDESTAGTWRFLNANKEDGQMLRLLLNEQILNAFNL
;
A
#
# COMPACT_ATOMS: atom_id res chain seq x y z
N MET A 1 -22.46 -5.15 -44.72
CA MET A 1 -22.93 -4.27 -43.63
C MET A 1 -23.17 -5.03 -42.32
N LYS A 2 -24.00 -6.10 -42.29
CA LYS A 2 -24.26 -6.87 -41.03
C LYS A 2 -23.02 -7.54 -40.39
N LYS A 3 -22.07 -8.04 -41.19
CA LYS A 3 -20.82 -8.65 -40.68
C LYS A 3 -19.81 -7.64 -40.11
N SER A 4 -19.80 -6.40 -40.63
CA SER A 4 -18.92 -5.32 -40.12
C SER A 4 -19.47 -4.72 -38.82
N LEU A 5 -20.80 -4.69 -38.63
CA LEU A 5 -21.43 -4.24 -37.39
C LEU A 5 -21.14 -5.18 -36.21
N LEU A 6 -21.05 -6.50 -36.46
CA LEU A 6 -20.73 -7.52 -35.46
C LEU A 6 -19.29 -7.44 -34.94
N ILE A 7 -18.33 -7.11 -35.82
CA ILE A 7 -16.91 -6.96 -35.45
C ILE A 7 -16.71 -5.71 -34.59
N ILE A 8 -17.39 -4.61 -34.93
CA ILE A 8 -17.35 -3.38 -34.13
C ILE A 8 -17.92 -3.62 -32.73
N SER A 9 -19.02 -4.40 -32.62
CA SER A 9 -19.59 -4.76 -31.31
C SER A 9 -18.65 -5.60 -30.43
N MET A 10 -17.85 -6.50 -31.01
CA MET A 10 -16.89 -7.33 -30.25
C MET A 10 -15.70 -6.53 -29.72
N ILE A 11 -15.24 -5.51 -30.45
CA ILE A 11 -14.13 -4.65 -30.02
C ILE A 11 -14.54 -3.75 -28.83
N PHE A 12 -15.80 -3.34 -28.76
CA PHE A 12 -16.28 -2.56 -27.60
C PHE A 12 -16.41 -3.41 -26.32
N LEU A 13 -16.63 -4.72 -26.42
CA LEU A 13 -16.76 -5.60 -25.25
C LEU A 13 -15.43 -5.80 -24.50
N SER A 14 -14.29 -5.87 -25.19
CA SER A 14 -12.98 -6.06 -24.55
C SER A 14 -12.46 -4.83 -23.82
N LEU A 15 -12.82 -3.61 -24.28
CA LEU A 15 -12.42 -2.36 -23.63
C LEU A 15 -13.11 -2.13 -22.27
N ASN A 16 -14.33 -2.66 -22.08
CA ASN A 16 -15.07 -2.50 -20.82
C ASN A 16 -14.47 -3.33 -19.67
N LEU A 17 -13.89 -4.49 -19.97
CA LEU A 17 -13.31 -5.38 -18.96
C LEU A 17 -12.12 -4.75 -18.22
N HIS A 18 -11.28 -3.99 -18.93
CA HIS A 18 -10.12 -3.32 -18.34
C HIS A 18 -10.48 -2.12 -17.47
N ALA A 19 -11.54 -1.38 -17.82
CA ALA A 19 -12.02 -0.26 -17.01
C ALA A 19 -12.66 -0.74 -15.70
N GLN A 20 -13.26 -1.93 -15.71
CA GLN A 20 -13.96 -2.50 -14.56
C GLN A 20 -13.00 -2.79 -13.40
N ASP A 21 -11.88 -3.48 -13.64
CA ASP A 21 -10.96 -3.87 -12.56
C ASP A 21 -10.39 -2.65 -11.82
N LYS A 22 -9.98 -1.60 -12.55
CA LYS A 22 -9.50 -0.35 -11.94
C LYS A 22 -10.58 0.36 -11.11
N SER A 23 -11.84 0.30 -11.57
CA SER A 23 -12.98 0.87 -10.85
C SER A 23 -13.32 0.14 -9.55
N GLU A 24 -12.91 -1.12 -9.41
CA GLU A 24 -13.08 -1.92 -8.19
C GLU A 24 -11.92 -1.73 -7.20
N ILE A 25 -10.68 -1.59 -7.69
CA ILE A 25 -9.48 -1.43 -6.84
C ILE A 25 -9.46 -0.07 -6.13
N LEU A 26 -9.75 1.02 -6.86
CA LEU A 26 -9.59 2.39 -6.33
C LEU A 26 -10.39 2.64 -5.04
N PRO A 27 -11.69 2.30 -4.94
CA PRO A 27 -12.45 2.51 -3.71
C PRO A 27 -11.95 1.66 -2.52
N MET A 28 -11.28 0.53 -2.77
CA MET A 28 -10.70 -0.28 -1.70
C MET A 28 -9.44 0.38 -1.14
N ILE A 29 -8.60 0.95 -1.99
CA ILE A 29 -7.41 1.72 -1.57
C ILE A 29 -7.81 2.97 -0.79
N GLU A 30 -8.83 3.69 -1.25
CA GLU A 30 -9.36 4.85 -0.52
C GLU A 30 -9.81 4.46 0.90
N LYS A 31 -10.49 3.31 1.05
CA LYS A 31 -10.86 2.77 2.36
C LYS A 31 -9.65 2.37 3.20
N ILE A 32 -8.68 1.67 2.64
CA ILE A 32 -7.44 1.29 3.35
C ILE A 32 -6.76 2.53 3.91
N ILE A 33 -6.65 3.58 3.11
CA ILE A 33 -6.10 4.87 3.49
C ILE A 33 -6.92 5.51 4.63
N GLU A 34 -8.24 5.59 4.47
CA GLU A 34 -9.15 6.16 5.47
C GLU A 34 -9.03 5.44 6.82
N TYR A 35 -9.10 4.11 6.81
CA TYR A 35 -8.96 3.30 8.03
C TYR A 35 -7.56 3.40 8.63
N SER A 36 -6.52 3.53 7.81
CA SER A 36 -5.15 3.75 8.30
C SER A 36 -5.01 5.10 9.01
N VAL A 37 -5.58 6.18 8.45
CA VAL A 37 -5.65 7.50 9.11
C VAL A 37 -6.39 7.42 10.44
N ASN A 38 -7.48 6.64 10.49
CA ASN A 38 -8.29 6.44 11.69
C ASN A 38 -7.72 5.38 12.66
N LYS A 39 -6.55 4.79 12.35
CA LYS A 39 -5.91 3.70 13.12
C LYS A 39 -6.79 2.45 13.30
N ASP A 40 -7.73 2.21 12.39
CA ASP A 40 -8.57 1.01 12.38
C ASP A 40 -7.85 -0.14 11.64
N PHE A 41 -6.77 -0.63 12.25
CA PHE A 41 -5.91 -1.64 11.64
C PHE A 41 -6.60 -2.99 11.47
N ALA A 42 -7.62 -3.28 12.27
CA ALA A 42 -8.40 -4.50 12.11
C ALA A 42 -9.07 -4.54 10.73
N VAL A 43 -9.69 -3.43 10.33
CA VAL A 43 -10.32 -3.30 9.01
C VAL A 43 -9.28 -3.22 7.89
N VAL A 44 -8.15 -2.53 8.10
CA VAL A 44 -7.05 -2.54 7.12
C VAL A 44 -6.59 -3.96 6.80
N LEU A 45 -6.44 -4.81 7.82
CA LEU A 45 -6.01 -6.19 7.66
C LEU A 45 -7.05 -7.10 6.96
N ASP A 46 -8.31 -6.69 6.85
CA ASP A 46 -9.29 -7.41 6.04
C ASP A 46 -9.03 -7.29 4.53
N TYR A 47 -8.29 -6.25 4.12
CA TYR A 47 -7.86 -6.04 2.75
C TYR A 47 -6.52 -6.71 2.43
N THR A 48 -5.77 -7.19 3.42
CA THR A 48 -4.46 -7.81 3.22
C THR A 48 -4.56 -9.17 2.53
N TYR A 49 -3.58 -9.47 1.67
CA TYR A 49 -3.46 -10.76 1.01
C TYR A 49 -3.34 -11.91 2.04
N PRO A 50 -4.23 -12.91 2.00
CA PRO A 50 -4.42 -13.83 3.12
C PRO A 50 -3.20 -14.69 3.46
N LYS A 51 -2.31 -14.97 2.49
CA LYS A 51 -1.09 -15.74 2.74
C LYS A 51 -0.11 -15.05 3.70
N VAL A 52 -0.23 -13.74 3.89
CA VAL A 52 0.54 -13.01 4.92
C VAL A 52 0.24 -13.57 6.32
N PHE A 53 -0.99 -14.03 6.56
CA PHE A 53 -1.42 -14.55 7.85
C PHE A 53 -0.85 -15.94 8.18
N GLU A 54 -0.13 -16.57 7.26
CA GLU A 54 0.62 -17.81 7.54
C GLU A 54 1.87 -17.54 8.38
N PHE A 55 2.36 -16.29 8.41
CA PHE A 55 3.57 -15.89 9.11
C PHE A 55 3.30 -15.17 10.43
N ALA A 56 2.21 -14.41 10.50
CA ALA A 56 1.78 -13.70 11.69
C ALA A 56 0.24 -13.62 11.76
N SER A 57 -0.34 -13.79 12.94
CA SER A 57 -1.78 -13.57 13.13
C SER A 57 -2.15 -12.10 12.95
N LYS A 58 -3.43 -11.83 12.66
CA LYS A 58 -3.97 -10.46 12.61
C LYS A 58 -3.70 -9.71 13.91
N GLU A 59 -3.91 -10.39 15.04
CA GLU A 59 -3.73 -9.82 16.38
C GLU A 59 -2.29 -9.40 16.62
N GLN A 60 -1.32 -10.25 16.27
CA GLN A 60 0.11 -9.92 16.37
C GLN A 60 0.48 -8.73 15.48
N MET A 61 -0.08 -8.64 14.27
CA MET A 61 0.17 -7.51 13.39
C MET A 61 -0.43 -6.21 13.93
N ILE A 62 -1.64 -6.25 14.49
CA ILE A 62 -2.27 -5.08 15.11
C ILE A 62 -1.43 -4.58 16.29
N GLU A 63 -0.98 -5.49 17.16
CA GLU A 63 -0.12 -5.16 18.31
C GLU A 63 1.20 -4.52 17.85
N LEU A 64 1.82 -5.12 16.84
CA LEU A 64 3.06 -4.62 16.27
C LEU A 64 2.89 -3.23 15.63
N MET A 65 1.84 -3.02 14.82
CA MET A 65 1.54 -1.71 14.23
C MET A 65 1.24 -0.67 15.31
N THR A 66 0.47 -1.03 16.32
CA THR A 66 0.10 -0.10 17.40
C THR A 66 1.32 0.33 18.21
N SER A 67 2.20 -0.60 18.58
CA SER A 67 3.42 -0.30 19.34
C SER A 67 4.44 0.51 18.53
N MET A 68 4.51 0.30 17.21
CA MET A 68 5.34 1.13 16.33
C MET A 68 4.83 2.58 16.21
N LEU A 69 3.52 2.79 16.29
CA LEU A 69 2.91 4.12 16.13
C LEU A 69 2.84 4.91 17.43
N ASP A 70 2.92 4.28 18.59
CA ASP A 70 2.88 4.98 19.87
C ASP A 70 3.66 4.19 20.93
N ASN A 71 4.81 4.73 21.34
CA ASN A 71 5.66 4.16 22.38
C ASN A 71 6.14 5.26 23.35
N GLU A 72 7.02 4.94 24.29
CA GLU A 72 7.45 5.91 25.30
C GLU A 72 8.22 7.12 24.75
N ASP A 73 8.87 6.97 23.59
CA ASP A 73 9.76 7.99 23.02
C ASP A 73 9.03 8.88 22.01
N PHE A 74 8.14 8.30 21.21
CA PHE A 74 7.48 9.02 20.12
C PHE A 74 6.08 8.49 19.81
N SER A 75 5.36 9.28 19.02
CA SER A 75 4.08 8.93 18.43
C SER A 75 4.07 9.27 16.95
N ILE A 76 3.38 8.46 16.16
CA ILE A 76 3.19 8.63 14.72
C ILE A 76 1.68 8.66 14.44
N ALA A 77 1.28 9.62 13.62
CA ALA A 77 -0.06 9.72 13.07
C ALA A 77 0.00 9.72 11.55
N PHE A 78 -0.87 8.94 10.91
CA PHE A 78 -1.12 9.06 9.48
C PHE A 78 -2.09 10.22 9.24
N LEU A 79 -1.78 11.07 8.28
CA LEU A 79 -2.55 12.28 7.99
C LEU A 79 -3.13 12.23 6.57
N PRO A 80 -4.29 12.88 6.35
CA PRO A 80 -4.77 13.13 5.00
C PRO A 80 -3.78 13.93 4.16
N THR A 81 -3.64 13.54 2.90
CA THR A 81 -2.76 14.19 1.93
C THR A 81 -3.36 14.05 0.53
N ASN A 82 -2.71 14.64 -0.48
CA ASN A 82 -2.99 14.26 -1.86
C ASN A 82 -2.36 12.89 -2.14
N TYR A 83 -3.20 11.86 -2.10
CA TYR A 83 -2.78 10.47 -2.22
C TYR A 83 -2.27 10.11 -3.63
N ASP A 84 -2.57 10.88 -4.68
CA ASP A 84 -2.12 10.61 -6.07
C ASP A 84 -2.13 9.12 -6.44
N ILE A 85 -3.30 8.49 -6.26
CA ILE A 85 -3.46 7.04 -6.40
C ILE A 85 -3.34 6.66 -7.87
N GLN A 86 -2.41 5.75 -8.15
CA GLN A 86 -2.16 5.20 -9.47
C GLN A 86 -2.35 3.69 -9.43
N VAL A 87 -3.07 3.17 -10.43
CA VAL A 87 -3.29 1.73 -10.61
C VAL A 87 -2.82 1.38 -12.01
N SER A 88 -1.92 0.42 -12.11
CA SER A 88 -1.41 -0.10 -13.38
C SER A 88 -2.46 -0.89 -14.14
N ASP A 89 -2.15 -1.26 -15.38
CA ASP A 89 -2.94 -2.26 -16.09
C ASP A 89 -2.91 -3.61 -15.36
N VAL A 90 -4.03 -4.33 -15.43
CA VAL A 90 -4.17 -5.67 -14.85
C VAL A 90 -3.45 -6.69 -15.73
N LYS A 91 -2.62 -7.51 -15.10
CA LYS A 91 -1.96 -8.67 -15.71
C LYS A 91 -2.65 -9.96 -15.25
N ASN A 92 -2.90 -10.86 -16.19
CA ASN A 92 -3.40 -12.20 -15.91
C ASN A 92 -2.23 -13.18 -15.92
N ILE A 93 -1.96 -13.85 -14.80
CA ILE A 93 -0.84 -14.78 -14.62
C ILE A 93 -1.37 -16.01 -13.88
N ASP A 94 -1.18 -17.20 -14.42
CA ASP A 94 -1.61 -18.48 -13.81
C ASP A 94 -3.08 -18.50 -13.32
N GLY A 95 -3.97 -17.82 -14.04
CA GLY A 95 -5.40 -17.73 -13.68
C GLY A 95 -5.74 -16.70 -12.61
N GLY A 96 -4.74 -16.02 -12.02
CA GLY A 96 -4.93 -14.86 -11.14
C GLY A 96 -4.83 -13.53 -11.89
N LYS A 97 -5.40 -12.48 -11.29
CA LYS A 97 -5.31 -11.09 -11.74
C LYS A 97 -4.45 -10.27 -10.78
N TYR A 98 -3.61 -9.42 -11.34
CA TYR A 98 -2.62 -8.64 -10.59
C TYR A 98 -2.51 -7.22 -11.13
N ALA A 99 -2.40 -6.21 -10.26
CA ALA A 99 -2.10 -4.84 -10.64
C ALA A 99 -1.23 -4.16 -9.58
N MET A 100 -0.30 -3.32 -10.00
CA MET A 100 0.46 -2.46 -9.10
C MET A 100 -0.42 -1.26 -8.71
N VAL A 101 -0.44 -0.95 -7.42
CA VAL A 101 -1.05 0.24 -6.87
C VAL A 101 0.04 1.07 -6.20
N GLU A 102 0.05 2.35 -6.50
CA GLU A 102 0.95 3.29 -5.85
C GLU A 102 0.20 4.52 -5.37
N TYR A 103 0.53 5.02 -4.18
CA TYR A 103 -0.08 6.21 -3.61
C TYR A 103 0.85 6.87 -2.61
N ASN A 104 0.68 8.18 -2.43
CA ASN A 104 1.42 8.94 -1.44
C ASN A 104 0.82 8.72 -0.05
N THR A 105 1.67 8.68 0.97
CA THR A 105 1.27 8.65 2.37
C THR A 105 2.00 9.74 3.14
N LEU A 106 1.35 10.30 4.16
CA LEU A 106 1.93 11.29 5.05
C LEU A 106 1.89 10.78 6.49
N GLY A 107 3.05 10.43 7.02
CA GLY A 107 3.25 10.16 8.44
C GLY A 107 3.75 11.41 9.16
N ARG A 108 3.21 11.71 10.33
CA ARG A 108 3.71 12.75 11.23
C ARG A 108 4.23 12.12 12.50
N LEU A 109 5.53 12.24 12.72
CA LEU A 109 6.21 11.79 13.93
C LEU A 109 6.35 12.95 14.91
N LYS A 110 6.00 12.70 16.16
CA LYS A 110 6.19 13.60 17.28
C LYS A 110 6.95 12.88 18.41
N PHE A 111 8.11 13.42 18.79
CA PHE A 111 8.83 12.99 19.99
C PHE A 111 8.09 13.46 21.25
N LYS A 112 8.06 12.64 22.28
CA LYS A 112 7.39 12.94 23.56
C LYS A 112 8.26 13.80 24.46
N ASP A 113 9.59 13.64 24.41
CA ASP A 113 10.55 14.56 25.02
C ASP A 113 11.12 15.51 23.94
N GLU A 114 10.60 16.74 23.92
CA GLU A 114 11.02 17.77 22.96
C GLU A 114 12.27 18.53 23.42
N GLU A 115 12.62 18.49 24.71
CA GLU A 115 13.71 19.33 25.26
C GLU A 115 15.09 18.73 25.01
N SER A 116 15.17 17.41 24.92
CA SER A 116 16.40 16.68 24.61
C SER A 116 16.62 16.45 23.11
N LEU A 117 15.67 16.86 22.26
CA LEU A 117 15.68 16.57 20.84
C LEU A 117 16.71 17.41 20.08
N ASN A 118 17.73 16.74 19.54
CA ASN A 118 18.59 17.33 18.51
C ASN A 118 17.92 17.19 17.13
N THR A 119 17.16 18.22 16.72
CA THR A 119 16.37 18.22 15.48
C THR A 119 17.18 17.85 14.24
N GLU A 120 18.41 18.36 14.09
CA GLU A 120 19.23 18.11 12.90
C GLU A 120 19.67 16.64 12.84
N GLU A 121 20.12 16.11 13.97
CA GLU A 121 20.52 14.70 14.09
C GLU A 121 19.32 13.77 13.86
N SER A 122 18.17 14.04 14.50
CA SER A 122 16.94 13.28 14.30
C SER A 122 16.46 13.33 12.85
N LEU A 123 16.54 14.49 12.19
CA LEU A 123 16.19 14.62 10.78
C LEU A 123 17.10 13.75 9.89
N ASN A 124 18.40 13.73 10.17
CA ASN A 124 19.36 12.91 9.42
C ASN A 124 19.09 11.41 9.62
N VAL A 125 18.83 10.98 10.86
CA VAL A 125 18.47 9.58 11.16
C VAL A 125 17.19 9.18 10.43
N LEU A 126 16.15 10.01 10.47
CA LEU A 126 14.89 9.73 9.79
C LEU A 126 15.04 9.70 8.28
N LYS A 127 15.86 10.57 7.68
CA LYS A 127 16.16 10.50 6.23
C LYS A 127 16.88 9.22 5.84
N VAL A 128 17.73 8.67 6.71
CA VAL A 128 18.37 7.38 6.47
C VAL A 128 17.37 6.24 6.62
N ALA A 129 16.55 6.25 7.68
CA ALA A 129 15.53 5.22 7.94
C ALA A 129 14.44 5.19 6.86
N PHE A 130 14.08 6.36 6.33
CA PHE A 130 13.07 6.53 5.27
C PHE A 130 13.72 7.08 4.00
N SER A 131 14.78 6.41 3.52
CA SER A 131 15.61 6.83 2.38
C SER A 131 14.82 7.09 1.08
N ASN A 132 13.69 6.42 0.90
CA ASN A 132 12.79 6.57 -0.25
C ASN A 132 11.65 7.58 0.00
N ALA A 133 11.67 8.29 1.13
CA ALA A 133 10.68 9.28 1.52
C ALA A 133 11.28 10.69 1.54
N ASN A 134 10.41 11.70 1.45
CA ASN A 134 10.76 13.07 1.76
C ASN A 134 10.48 13.36 3.23
N VAL A 135 11.55 13.57 4.01
CA VAL A 135 11.47 13.88 5.43
C VAL A 135 11.78 15.36 5.66
N SER A 136 10.87 16.03 6.37
CA SER A 136 11.01 17.45 6.73
C SER A 136 10.62 17.69 8.18
N TYR A 137 11.17 18.75 8.77
CA TYR A 137 10.80 19.19 10.12
C TYR A 137 9.89 20.41 10.06
N ASN A 138 8.81 20.39 10.83
CA ASN A 138 7.86 21.48 10.96
C ASN A 138 8.07 22.21 12.29
N GLU A 139 8.75 23.34 12.25
CA GLU A 139 9.06 24.19 13.41
C GLU A 139 7.82 24.61 14.21
N LYS A 140 6.67 24.81 13.55
CA LYS A 140 5.45 25.31 14.21
C LYS A 140 4.80 24.24 15.08
N THR A 141 4.80 22.99 14.59
CA THR A 141 4.20 21.85 15.30
C THR A 141 5.22 21.04 16.06
N LYS A 142 6.52 21.31 15.86
CA LYS A 142 7.65 20.53 16.37
C LYS A 142 7.54 19.04 16.03
N THR A 143 7.24 18.76 14.77
CA THR A 143 7.04 17.39 14.28
C THR A 143 7.85 17.14 13.01
N PHE A 144 8.12 15.87 12.74
CA PHE A 144 8.71 15.43 11.47
C PHE A 144 7.60 14.92 10.56
N ASP A 145 7.51 15.47 9.36
CA ASP A 145 6.60 15.03 8.32
C ASP A 145 7.37 14.14 7.34
N ILE A 146 6.88 12.93 7.15
CA ILE A 146 7.45 11.87 6.31
C ILE A 146 6.46 11.62 5.17
N MET A 147 6.78 12.09 3.97
CA MET A 147 6.00 11.86 2.76
C MET A 147 6.61 10.71 1.97
N SER A 148 5.89 9.59 1.87
CA SER A 148 6.37 8.37 1.22
C SER A 148 5.50 8.02 0.01
N ARG A 149 6.05 7.25 -0.93
CA ARG A 149 5.29 6.59 -2.00
C ARG A 149 5.14 5.11 -1.65
N THR A 150 3.94 4.71 -1.25
CA THR A 150 3.61 3.31 -0.98
C THR A 150 3.41 2.56 -2.29
N GLN A 151 3.87 1.31 -2.35
CA GLN A 151 3.65 0.39 -3.45
C GLN A 151 2.99 -0.88 -2.90
N ASP A 152 1.81 -1.23 -3.42
CA ASP A 152 1.08 -2.44 -3.07
C ASP A 152 0.75 -3.23 -4.34
N LEU A 153 0.86 -4.55 -4.29
CA LEU A 153 0.36 -5.43 -5.33
C LEU A 153 -1.10 -5.79 -5.00
N ALA A 154 -2.04 -5.37 -5.85
CA ALA A 154 -3.41 -5.86 -5.83
C ALA A 154 -3.45 -7.27 -6.46
N ILE A 155 -4.04 -8.22 -5.74
CA ILE A 155 -4.07 -9.65 -6.08
C ILE A 155 -5.51 -10.13 -6.01
N SER A 156 -5.97 -10.80 -7.07
CA SER A 156 -7.22 -11.54 -7.11
C SER A 156 -6.95 -12.92 -7.69
N ASP A 157 -6.87 -13.94 -6.83
CA ASP A 157 -6.54 -15.32 -7.19
C ASP A 157 -7.46 -16.32 -6.47
N GLU A 158 -7.14 -17.61 -6.54
CA GLU A 158 -7.88 -18.67 -5.86
C GLU A 158 -7.93 -18.46 -4.33
N SER A 159 -6.82 -18.02 -3.73
CA SER A 159 -6.73 -17.79 -2.29
C SER A 159 -7.59 -16.62 -1.80
N THR A 160 -7.96 -15.71 -2.71
CA THR A 160 -8.85 -14.58 -2.42
C THR A 160 -10.28 -14.78 -2.93
N ALA A 161 -10.60 -15.98 -3.45
CA ALA A 161 -11.88 -16.29 -4.09
C ALA A 161 -12.28 -15.26 -5.17
N GLY A 162 -11.30 -14.74 -5.91
CA GLY A 162 -11.53 -13.74 -6.96
C GLY A 162 -11.86 -12.32 -6.46
N THR A 163 -11.70 -12.05 -5.16
CA THR A 163 -11.82 -10.68 -4.62
C THR A 163 -10.44 -10.03 -4.52
N TRP A 164 -10.35 -8.73 -4.78
CA TRP A 164 -9.10 -7.99 -4.62
C TRP A 164 -8.62 -7.94 -3.17
N ARG A 165 -7.34 -8.26 -2.97
CA ARG A 165 -6.57 -8.10 -1.73
C ARG A 165 -5.21 -7.49 -2.03
N PHE A 166 -4.55 -6.95 -1.03
CA PHE A 166 -3.37 -6.12 -1.21
C PHE A 166 -2.20 -6.70 -0.42
N LEU A 167 -1.05 -6.76 -1.09
CA LEU A 167 0.22 -7.15 -0.50
C LEU A 167 1.16 -5.96 -0.63
N ASN A 168 1.78 -5.55 0.47
CA ASN A 168 2.83 -4.52 0.38
C ASN A 168 3.96 -5.02 -0.52
N ALA A 169 4.32 -4.21 -1.51
CA ALA A 169 5.23 -4.57 -2.59
C ALA A 169 6.51 -3.73 -2.55
N ASN A 170 6.99 -3.38 -1.35
CA ASN A 170 8.28 -2.75 -1.20
C ASN A 170 9.40 -3.72 -1.61
N LYS A 171 10.24 -3.32 -2.56
CA LYS A 171 11.34 -4.15 -3.09
C LYS A 171 12.39 -4.48 -2.04
N GLU A 172 12.52 -3.65 -1.01
CA GLU A 172 13.41 -3.90 0.12
C GLU A 172 12.98 -5.14 0.93
N ASP A 173 11.69 -5.50 0.86
CA ASP A 173 11.10 -6.69 1.49
C ASP A 173 11.17 -7.95 0.59
N GLY A 174 12.06 -7.97 -0.40
CA GLY A 174 12.10 -9.00 -1.45
C GLY A 174 12.17 -10.45 -0.95
N GLN A 175 12.65 -10.71 0.27
CA GLN A 175 12.58 -12.06 0.85
C GLN A 175 11.15 -12.51 1.15
N MET A 176 10.32 -11.65 1.76
CA MET A 176 8.92 -11.96 2.05
C MET A 176 8.11 -12.11 0.76
N LEU A 177 8.36 -11.23 -0.22
CA LEU A 177 7.70 -11.32 -1.53
C LEU A 177 7.98 -12.66 -2.23
N ARG A 178 9.22 -13.17 -2.16
CA ARG A 178 9.60 -14.49 -2.70
C ARG A 178 8.97 -15.68 -1.98
N LEU A 179 8.53 -15.52 -0.74
CA LEU A 179 7.80 -16.57 -0.02
C LEU A 179 6.31 -16.59 -0.39
N LEU A 180 5.75 -15.43 -0.75
CA LEU A 180 4.31 -15.25 -1.00
C LEU A 180 3.94 -15.37 -2.49
N LEU A 181 4.85 -14.99 -3.38
CA LEU A 181 4.62 -14.86 -4.82
C LEU A 181 5.54 -15.78 -5.61
N ASN A 182 5.06 -16.24 -6.77
CA ASN A 182 5.89 -17.01 -7.69
C ASN A 182 6.80 -16.10 -8.53
N GLU A 183 7.83 -16.68 -9.13
CA GLU A 183 8.82 -15.98 -9.96
C GLU A 183 8.19 -15.24 -11.15
N GLN A 184 7.11 -15.75 -11.75
CA GLN A 184 6.47 -15.07 -12.88
C GLN A 184 5.87 -13.73 -12.46
N ILE A 185 5.22 -13.69 -11.29
CA ILE A 185 4.61 -12.48 -10.74
C ILE A 185 5.71 -11.47 -10.36
N LEU A 186 6.75 -11.92 -9.65
CA LEU A 186 7.87 -11.06 -9.23
C LEU A 186 8.53 -10.39 -10.45
N ASN A 187 8.85 -11.17 -11.48
CA ASN A 187 9.43 -10.66 -12.72
C ASN A 187 8.47 -9.73 -13.48
N ALA A 188 7.17 -10.03 -13.49
CA ALA A 188 6.18 -9.21 -14.20
C ALA A 188 6.03 -7.81 -13.59
N PHE A 189 6.29 -7.64 -12.29
CA PHE A 189 6.15 -6.37 -11.57
C PHE A 189 7.48 -5.77 -11.11
N ASN A 190 8.62 -6.38 -11.49
CA ASN A 190 9.96 -5.98 -11.07
C ASN A 190 10.13 -5.92 -9.53
N LEU A 191 9.59 -6.94 -8.85
CA LEU A 191 9.62 -7.11 -7.39
C LEU A 191 10.71 -8.09 -6.95
#